data_AF-A0A1F8AQ21-F1
#
_entry.id   AF-A0A1F8AQ21-F1
#
_cell.length_a   1.000
_cell.length_b   1.000
_cell.length_c   1.000
_cell.angle_alpha   90.00
_cell.angle_beta   90.00
_cell.angle_gamma   90.00
#
_symmetry.space_group_name_H-M   'P 1'
#
loop_
_entity.id
_entity.type
_entity.pdbx_description
1 polymer ?
#
loop_
_entity_poly.entity_id
_entity_poly.type
_entity_poly.pdbx_seq_one_letter_code
_entity_poly.pdbx_strand_id
1 'polypeptide(L)' 'MIQIVEDKAREKNIKWLRLDCRTEVPGLVSLYERKGFERLGDEPTDEGEDGTYWLMEKKLL' A
#
# COMPACT_ATOMS: atom_id res chain seq x y z
N MET A 1 -13.31 2.84 3.20
CA MET A 1 -12.38 3.76 2.51
C MET A 1 -11.58 3.05 1.41
N ILE A 2 -10.75 2.03 1.70
CA ILE A 2 -9.97 1.29 0.68
C ILE A 2 -10.85 0.73 -0.44
N GLN A 3 -12.02 0.15 -0.12
CA GLN A 3 -12.96 -0.37 -1.12
C GLN A 3 -13.39 0.70 -2.15
N ILE A 4 -13.65 1.93 -1.69
CA ILE A 4 -14.07 3.04 -2.57
C ILE A 4 -12.94 3.41 -3.54
N VAL A 5 -11.68 3.37 -3.07
CA VAL A 5 -10.51 3.62 -3.92
C VAL A 5 -10.37 2.52 -4.97
N GLU A 6 -10.53 1.25 -4.58
CA GLU A 6 -10.49 0.12 -5.52
C GLU A 6 -11.59 0.21 -6.58
N ASP A 7 -12.82 0.51 -6.17
CA ASP A 7 -13.95 0.62 -7.09
C ASP A 7 -13.74 1.76 -8.08
N LYS A 8 -13.26 2.92 -7.61
CA LYS A 8 -12.93 4.05 -8.49
C LYS A 8 -11.75 3.76 -9.43
N ALA A 9 -10.78 2.98 -8.97
CA ALA A 9 -9.65 2.55 -9.77
C ALA A 9 -10.11 1.60 -10.89
N ARG A 10 -11.01 0.66 -10.57
CA ARG A 10 -11.63 -0.23 -11.57
C ARG A 10 -12.43 0.54 -12.62
N GLU A 11 -13.23 1.54 -12.23
CA GLU A 11 -13.95 2.43 -13.17
C GLU A 11 -13.02 3.12 -14.17
N LYS A 12 -11.77 3.39 -13.75
CA LYS A 12 -10.74 4.05 -14.56
C LYS A 12 -9.82 3.07 -15.29
N ASN A 13 -10.12 1.76 -15.30
CA ASN A 13 -9.26 0.71 -15.85
C ASN A 13 -7.83 0.69 -15.27
N ILE A 14 -7.67 1.12 -14.02
CA ILE A 14 -6.40 1.03 -13.31
C ILE A 14 -6.17 -0.44 -12.91
N LYS A 15 -5.00 -0.97 -13.27
CA LYS A 15 -4.65 -2.39 -13.06
C LYS A 15 -4.01 -2.67 -11.71
N TRP A 16 -3.33 -1.68 -11.13
CA TRP A 16 -2.51 -1.83 -9.94
C TRP A 16 -2.72 -0.64 -9.01
N LEU A 17 -2.80 -0.92 -7.72
CA LEU A 17 -2.70 0.09 -6.66
C LEU A 17 -1.37 -0.08 -5.96
N ARG A 18 -0.66 1.02 -5.74
CA ARG A 18 0.61 1.05 -5.00
C ARG A 18 0.53 2.07 -3.88
N LEU A 19 1.12 1.74 -2.74
CA LEU A 19 1.16 2.60 -1.55
C LEU A 19 2.42 2.36 -0.73
N ASP A 20 2.77 3.36 0.06
CA ASP A 20 3.84 3.29 1.04
C ASP A 20 3.21 3.02 2.41
N CYS A 21 3.59 1.91 3.04
CA CYS A 21 3.05 1.48 4.32
C CYS A 21 4.08 1.68 5.42
N ARG A 22 3.81 2.60 6.35
CA ARG A 22 4.64 2.77 7.56
C ARG A 22 4.58 1.51 8.43
N THR A 23 5.71 0.86 8.63
CA THR A 23 5.79 -0.46 9.29
C THR A 23 5.67 -0.40 10.80
N GLU A 24 5.99 0.76 11.37
CA GLU A 24 5.99 0.99 12.82
C GLU A 24 4.59 1.12 13.42
N VAL A 25 3.56 1.28 12.60
CA VAL A 25 2.16 1.36 13.04
C VAL A 25 1.60 -0.05 13.17
N PRO A 26 1.48 -0.62 14.39
CA PRO A 26 1.09 -2.00 14.56
C PRO A 26 -0.34 -2.20 14.06
N GLY A 27 -0.51 -3.08 13.07
CA GLY A 27 -1.80 -3.41 12.47
C GLY A 27 -2.07 -2.77 11.10
N LEU A 28 -1.29 -1.75 10.69
CA LEU A 28 -1.45 -1.15 9.35
C LEU A 28 -0.97 -2.10 8.25
N VAL A 29 0.20 -2.71 8.44
CA VAL A 29 0.75 -3.74 7.55
C VAL A 29 -0.24 -4.89 7.38
N SER A 30 -0.68 -5.49 8.49
CA SER A 30 -1.63 -6.61 8.45
C SER A 30 -3.01 -6.22 7.89
N LEU A 31 -3.40 -4.95 7.96
CA LEU A 31 -4.61 -4.47 7.29
C LEU A 31 -4.43 -4.53 5.77
N TYR A 32 -3.32 -4.02 5.24
CA TYR A 32 -3.06 -4.01 3.80
C TYR A 32 -2.82 -5.42 3.24
N GLU A 33 -2.10 -6.29 3.95
CA GLU A 33 -1.93 -7.70 3.57
C GLU A 33 -3.28 -8.42 3.47
N ARG A 34 -4.17 -8.25 4.46
CA ARG A 34 -5.54 -8.81 4.41
C ARG A 34 -6.40 -8.23 3.29
N LYS A 35 -6.06 -7.05 2.78
CA LYS A 35 -6.70 -6.45 1.61
C LYS A 35 -6.09 -6.93 0.29
N GLY A 36 -5.07 -7.78 0.33
CA GLY A 36 -4.41 -8.35 -0.85
C GLY A 36 -3.30 -7.47 -1.42
N PHE A 37 -2.71 -6.59 -0.61
CA PHE A 37 -1.47 -5.91 -0.96
C PHE A 37 -0.27 -6.80 -0.63
N GLU A 38 0.70 -6.83 -1.53
CA GLU A 38 1.94 -7.58 -1.44
C GLU A 38 3.10 -6.59 -1.29
N ARG A 39 4.11 -6.94 -0.47
CA ARG A 39 5.32 -6.13 -0.32
C ARG A 39 6.20 -6.29 -1.54
N LEU A 40 6.61 -5.18 -2.14
CA LEU A 40 7.60 -5.13 -3.22
C LEU A 40 9.02 -4.88 -2.72
N GLY A 41 9.15 -4.14 -1.62
CA GLY A 41 10.44 -3.74 -1.09
C GLY A 41 10.32 -2.76 0.06
N ASP A 42 11.46 -2.20 0.42
CA ASP A 42 11.57 -1.08 1.36
C ASP A 42 11.65 0.22 0.58
N GLU A 43 10.89 1.23 1.00
CA GLU A 43 10.99 2.56 0.40
C GLU A 43 12.09 3.34 1.13
N PRO A 44 13.07 3.92 0.41
CA PRO A 44 14.10 4.73 1.04
C PRO A 44 13.43 5.95 1.70
N THR A 45 13.58 6.09 3.00
CA THR A 45 13.20 7.32 3.68
C THR A 45 14.24 8.39 3.43
N ASP A 46 13.78 9.60 3.12
CA ASP A 46 14.64 10.76 3.01
C ASP A 46 15.36 11.01 4.36
N GLU A 47 16.58 11.54 4.30
CA GLU A 47 17.35 11.89 5.49
C GLU A 47 16.57 12.89 6.36
N GLY A 48 16.02 12.41 7.47
CA GLY A 48 15.22 13.21 8.41
C GLY A 48 13.78 12.71 8.64
N GLU A 49 13.31 11.71 7.89
CA GLU A 49 12.06 11.03 8.23
C GLU A 49 12.29 9.89 9.23
N ASP A 50 11.67 10.03 10.41
CA ASP A 50 11.56 8.93 11.38
C ASP A 50 10.51 7.92 10.88
N GLY A 51 10.98 6.76 10.42
CA GLY A 51 10.15 5.59 10.15
C GLY A 51 10.72 4.67 9.09
N THR A 52 10.30 3.40 9.12
CA THR A 52 10.52 2.46 8.00
C THR A 52 9.21 2.31 7.21
N TYR A 53 9.30 2.34 5.88
CA TYR A 53 8.16 2.15 5.00
C TYR A 53 8.38 0.96 4.07
N TRP A 54 7.30 0.21 3.85
CA TRP A 54 7.25 -0.81 2.81
C TRP A 54 6.49 -0.30 1.60
N LEU A 55 7.09 -0.45 0.43
CA LEU A 55 6.38 -0.30 -0.81
C LEU A 55 5.49 -1.53 -1.00
N MET A 56 4.18 -1.32 -1.09
CA MET A 56 3.20 -2.40 -1.28
C MET A 56 2.36 -2.17 -2.53
N GLU A 57 2.01 -3.24 -3.24
CA GLU A 57 1.07 -3.16 -4.37
C GLU A 57 -0.02 -4.23 -4.34
N LYS A 58 -1.12 -3.96 -5.03
CA LYS A 58 -2.22 -4.88 -5.25
C LYS A 58 -2.65 -4.84 -6.70
N LYS A 59 -2.81 -6.01 -7.31
CA LYS A 59 -3.47 -6.17 -8.61
C LYS A 59 -4.99 -6.07 -8.45
N LEU A 60 -5.64 -5.29 -9.31
CA LEU A 60 -7.11 -5.13 -9.31
C LEU A 60 -7.84 -5.96 -10.37
N LEU A 61 -7.13 -6.42 -11.41
CA LEU A 61 -7.64 -7.11 -12.60
C LEU A 61 -6.82 -8.36 -12.95
#